data_AF-A0A382HIS5-F1
#
_entry.id   AF-A0A382HIS5-F1
#
_cell.length_a   1.000
_cell.length_b   1.000
_cell.length_c   1.000
_cell.angle_alpha   90.00
_cell.angle_beta   90.00
_cell.angle_gamma   90.00
#
_symmetry.space_group_name_H-M   'P 1'
#
loop_
_entity.id
_entity.type
_entity.pdbx_description
1 polymer ?
#
loop_
_entity_poly.entity_id
_entity_poly.type
_entity_poly.pdbx_seq_one_letter_code
_entity_poly.pdbx_strand_id
1 'polypeptide(L)'
;MLKEAADGYGWSVITEAVVTDDKEQIQRAIREHIAKGAHLVLTTGGTGVAPRDVTPEAVKEIADRELPGFGEVMRMEALKITKNAILSRNMAAAVGNALVICLPGKPKGAVECLGFVEGAIPHCVEVVAGVPTSC
;
A
#
# COMPACT_ATOMS: atom_id res chain seq x y z
N MET A 1 -11.24 1.56 -10.85
CA MET A 1 -11.31 2.02 -9.44
C MET A 1 -9.97 2.44 -8.86
N LEU A 2 -9.01 1.57 -8.50
CA LEU A 2 -7.74 2.06 -7.91
C LEU A 2 -6.90 2.89 -8.89
N LYS A 3 -6.81 2.47 -10.16
CA LYS A 3 -6.15 3.26 -11.21
C LYS A 3 -6.81 4.64 -11.38
N GLU A 4 -8.13 4.68 -11.53
CA GLU A 4 -8.90 5.93 -11.61
C GLU A 4 -8.68 6.82 -10.37
N ALA A 5 -8.59 6.24 -9.17
CA ALA A 5 -8.29 7.00 -7.96
C ALA A 5 -6.88 7.61 -8.02
N ALA A 6 -5.87 6.81 -8.42
CA ALA A 6 -4.50 7.31 -8.62
C ALA A 6 -4.45 8.44 -9.65
N ASP A 7 -5.14 8.29 -10.79
CA ASP A 7 -5.26 9.34 -11.81
C ASP A 7 -5.93 10.61 -11.22
N GLY A 8 -6.96 10.44 -10.40
CA GLY A 8 -7.64 11.53 -9.69
C GLY A 8 -6.75 12.28 -8.69
N TYR A 9 -5.74 11.61 -8.14
CA TYR A 9 -4.69 12.22 -7.29
C TYR A 9 -3.50 12.78 -8.11
N GLY A 10 -3.56 12.70 -9.45
CA GLY A 10 -2.48 13.14 -10.33
C GLY A 10 -1.27 12.19 -10.37
N TRP A 11 -1.41 10.96 -9.87
CA TRP A 11 -0.36 9.95 -9.92
C TRP A 11 -0.45 9.14 -11.21
N SER A 12 0.67 8.97 -11.92
CA SER A 12 0.73 8.18 -13.15
C SER A 12 0.95 6.70 -12.86
N VAL A 13 0.10 5.84 -13.39
CA VAL A 13 0.27 4.38 -13.31
C VAL A 13 1.25 3.90 -14.41
N ILE A 14 2.47 3.57 -14.02
CA ILE A 14 3.53 3.18 -14.98
C ILE A 14 3.62 1.67 -15.24
N THR A 15 3.08 0.84 -14.35
CA THR A 15 3.14 -0.63 -14.44
C THR A 15 2.03 -1.26 -13.61
N GLU A 16 1.63 -2.48 -13.97
CA GLU A 16 0.70 -3.29 -13.19
C GLU A 16 1.08 -4.78 -13.24
N ALA A 17 0.63 -5.54 -12.25
CA ALA A 17 0.74 -6.98 -12.23
C ALA A 17 -0.41 -7.59 -11.41
N VAL A 18 -0.80 -8.81 -11.78
CA VAL A 18 -1.67 -9.67 -10.96
C VAL A 18 -0.83 -10.86 -10.52
N VAL A 19 -0.81 -11.12 -9.22
CA VAL A 19 -0.06 -12.21 -8.60
C VAL A 19 -0.98 -13.08 -7.76
N THR A 20 -0.56 -14.32 -7.53
CA THR A 20 -1.23 -15.23 -6.59
C THR A 20 -0.98 -14.81 -5.14
N ASP A 21 -1.80 -15.35 -4.22
CA ASP A 21 -1.65 -15.21 -2.76
C ASP A 21 -0.41 -16.00 -2.25
N ASP A 22 0.76 -15.64 -2.74
CA ASP A 22 2.05 -16.24 -2.42
C ASP A 22 3.07 -15.14 -2.09
N LYS A 23 3.79 -15.31 -0.98
CA LYS A 23 4.69 -14.26 -0.47
C LYS A 23 5.81 -13.95 -1.45
N GLU A 24 6.45 -14.96 -2.03
CA GLU A 24 7.59 -14.76 -2.94
C GLU A 24 7.14 -14.04 -4.21
N GLN A 25 5.97 -14.42 -4.74
CA GLN A 25 5.39 -13.78 -5.93
C GLN A 25 5.02 -12.31 -5.68
N ILE A 26 4.41 -12.01 -4.53
CA ILE A 26 4.09 -10.64 -4.12
C ILE A 26 5.37 -9.81 -3.98
N GLN A 27 6.36 -10.34 -3.27
CA GLN A 27 7.64 -9.66 -3.06
C GLN A 27 8.37 -9.40 -4.38
N ARG A 28 8.38 -10.38 -5.29
CA ARG A 28 9.00 -10.25 -6.61
C ARG A 28 8.31 -9.14 -7.41
N ALA A 29 6.99 -9.13 -7.48
CA ALA A 29 6.25 -8.09 -8.20
C ALA A 29 6.50 -6.69 -7.64
N ILE A 30 6.54 -6.53 -6.31
CA ILE A 30 6.88 -5.26 -5.67
C ILE A 30 8.28 -4.80 -6.11
N ARG A 31 9.30 -5.65 -5.99
CA ARG A 31 10.68 -5.31 -6.39
C ARG A 31 10.79 -5.00 -7.88
N GLU A 32 10.08 -5.73 -8.74
CA GLU A 32 10.06 -5.48 -10.18
C GLU A 32 9.42 -4.14 -10.52
N HIS A 33 8.33 -3.76 -9.84
CA HIS A 33 7.71 -2.44 -10.03
C HIS A 33 8.63 -1.31 -9.58
N ILE A 34 9.30 -1.47 -8.43
CA ILE A 34 10.30 -0.52 -7.95
C ILE A 34 11.46 -0.38 -8.94
N ALA A 35 11.97 -1.51 -9.46
CA ALA A 35 13.03 -1.52 -10.47
C ALA A 35 12.62 -0.84 -11.79
N LYS A 36 11.32 -0.81 -12.11
CA LYS A 36 10.75 -0.08 -13.25
C LYS A 36 10.56 1.42 -12.97
N GLY A 37 10.94 1.90 -11.79
CA GLY A 37 10.86 3.31 -11.40
C GLY A 37 9.61 3.69 -10.60
N ALA A 38 8.86 2.72 -10.06
CA ALA A 38 7.70 3.05 -9.22
C ALA A 38 8.17 3.48 -7.83
N HIS A 39 7.85 4.72 -7.45
CA HIS A 39 8.10 5.25 -6.09
C HIS A 39 6.93 5.03 -5.13
N LEU A 40 5.77 4.64 -5.66
CA LEU A 40 4.59 4.23 -4.91
C LEU A 40 4.09 2.90 -5.46
N VAL A 41 3.95 1.90 -4.61
CA VAL A 41 3.37 0.60 -4.96
C VAL A 41 2.12 0.39 -4.11
N LEU A 42 0.97 0.30 -4.76
CA LEU A 42 -0.31 0.00 -4.12
C LEU A 42 -0.63 -1.48 -4.34
N THR A 43 -0.69 -2.26 -3.25
CA THR A 43 -1.21 -3.63 -3.32
C THR A 43 -2.68 -3.63 -2.91
N THR A 44 -3.46 -4.57 -3.42
CA THR A 44 -4.88 -4.74 -3.05
C THR A 44 -5.20 -6.21 -2.90
N GLY A 45 -5.79 -6.59 -1.76
CA GLY A 45 -6.07 -7.98 -1.43
C GLY A 45 -5.07 -8.55 -0.43
N GLY A 46 -5.38 -9.75 0.08
CA GLY A 46 -4.51 -10.49 1.00
C GLY A 46 -4.25 -9.84 2.38
N THR A 47 -5.06 -8.85 2.79
CA THR A 47 -4.94 -8.16 4.09
C THR A 47 -5.94 -8.63 5.15
N GLY A 48 -6.77 -9.63 4.86
CA GLY A 48 -7.75 -10.18 5.81
C GLY A 48 -7.13 -11.13 6.82
N VAL A 49 -7.95 -11.97 7.46
CA VAL A 49 -7.52 -12.96 8.47
C VAL A 49 -7.56 -14.40 7.94
N ALA A 50 -7.82 -14.61 6.65
CA ALA A 50 -7.81 -15.96 6.08
C ALA A 50 -6.36 -16.48 6.00
N PRO A 51 -6.12 -17.81 6.06
CA PRO A 51 -4.77 -18.37 5.98
C PRO A 51 -3.96 -17.98 4.73
N ARG A 52 -4.66 -17.68 3.63
CA ARG A 52 -4.04 -17.22 2.37
C ARG A 52 -3.77 -15.72 2.33
N ASP A 53 -4.31 -14.94 3.25
CA ASP A 53 -4.10 -13.50 3.29
C ASP A 53 -2.66 -13.26 3.78
N VAL A 54 -1.71 -13.13 2.86
CA VAL A 54 -0.27 -13.07 3.18
C VAL A 54 0.41 -11.78 2.74
N THR A 55 -0.34 -10.80 2.22
CA THR A 55 0.23 -9.56 1.66
C THR A 55 0.97 -8.72 2.71
N PRO A 56 0.44 -8.49 3.93
CA PRO A 56 1.19 -7.78 4.96
C PRO A 56 2.49 -8.49 5.35
N GLU A 57 2.50 -9.82 5.48
CA GLU A 57 3.70 -10.61 5.77
C GLU A 57 4.73 -10.47 4.64
N ALA A 58 4.27 -10.60 3.39
CA ALA A 58 5.13 -10.47 2.21
C ALA A 58 5.83 -9.10 2.19
N VAL A 59 5.11 -8.02 2.49
CA VAL A 59 5.66 -6.66 2.54
C VAL A 59 6.61 -6.47 3.72
N LYS A 60 6.24 -6.94 4.91
CA LYS A 60 7.10 -6.83 6.11
C LYS A 60 8.44 -7.53 5.95
N GLU A 61 8.47 -8.69 5.32
CA GLU A 61 9.71 -9.45 5.10
C GLU A 61 10.71 -8.74 4.17
N ILE A 62 10.27 -7.74 3.41
CA ILE A 62 11.12 -6.99 2.48
C ILE A 62 11.20 -5.50 2.82
N ALA A 63 10.58 -5.08 3.92
CA ALA A 63 10.55 -3.70 4.37
C ALA A 63 11.89 -3.28 4.95
N ASP A 64 12.39 -2.12 4.52
CA ASP A 64 13.50 -1.46 5.22
C ASP A 64 13.00 -0.81 6.51
N ARG A 65 11.79 -0.22 6.46
CA ARG A 65 11.11 0.42 7.60
C ARG A 65 9.61 0.26 7.47
N GLU A 66 8.97 -0.24 8.52
CA GLU A 66 7.50 -0.23 8.62
C GLU A 66 6.98 1.17 8.95
N LEU A 67 5.82 1.52 8.38
CA LEU A 67 5.10 2.78 8.62
C LEU A 67 3.70 2.45 9.19
N PRO A 68 3.62 1.95 10.45
CA PRO A 68 2.37 1.45 11.01
C PRO A 68 1.24 2.49 11.07
N GLY A 69 1.59 3.79 11.14
CA GLY A 69 0.64 4.90 11.13
C GLY A 69 -0.32 4.91 9.94
N PHE A 70 0.09 4.42 8.76
CA PHE A 70 -0.82 4.26 7.63
C PHE A 70 -1.92 3.23 7.93
N GLY A 71 -1.53 2.08 8.50
CA GLY A 71 -2.48 1.04 8.91
C GLY A 71 -3.42 1.52 10.02
N GLU A 72 -2.89 2.26 10.99
CA GLU A 72 -3.67 2.86 12.08
C GLU A 72 -4.75 3.79 11.54
N VAL A 73 -4.37 4.78 10.72
CA VAL A 73 -5.32 5.74 10.13
C VAL A 73 -6.35 5.03 9.25
N MET A 74 -5.92 4.14 8.35
CA MET A 74 -6.84 3.40 7.48
C MET A 74 -7.89 2.62 8.28
N ARG A 75 -7.49 1.93 9.36
CA ARG A 75 -8.43 1.17 10.20
C ARG A 75 -9.32 2.08 11.03
N MET A 76 -8.78 3.16 11.60
CA MET A 76 -9.55 4.10 12.42
C MET A 76 -10.63 4.80 11.61
N GLU A 77 -10.32 5.25 10.40
CA GLU A 77 -11.31 5.87 9.50
C GLU A 77 -12.31 4.83 8.99
N ALA A 78 -11.85 3.64 8.58
CA ALA A 78 -12.74 2.57 8.15
C ALA A 78 -13.69 2.09 9.29
N LEU A 79 -13.27 2.18 10.56
CA LEU A 79 -14.09 1.80 11.71
C LEU A 79 -15.34 2.68 11.86
N LYS A 80 -15.28 3.93 11.39
CA LYS A 80 -16.44 4.85 11.33
C LYS A 80 -17.50 4.37 10.33
N ILE A 81 -17.11 3.53 9.37
CA ILE A 81 -17.97 2.98 8.32
C ILE A 81 -18.42 1.55 8.65
N THR A 82 -17.53 0.71 9.18
CA THR A 82 -17.82 -0.69 9.50
C THR A 82 -17.06 -1.19 10.72
N LYS A 83 -17.77 -1.89 11.62
CA LYS A 83 -17.18 -2.51 12.83
C LYS A 83 -16.09 -3.55 12.50
N ASN A 84 -16.14 -4.14 11.32
CA ASN A 84 -15.19 -5.18 10.89
C ASN A 84 -13.84 -4.61 10.45
N ALA A 85 -13.67 -3.29 10.39
CA ALA A 85 -12.42 -2.65 10.00
C ALA A 85 -11.22 -3.09 10.86
N ILE A 86 -11.47 -3.46 12.12
CA ILE A 86 -10.44 -3.95 13.06
C ILE A 86 -9.77 -5.24 12.59
N LEU A 87 -10.39 -6.01 11.69
CA LEU A 87 -9.86 -7.30 11.21
C LEU A 87 -8.83 -7.12 10.10
N SER A 88 -8.76 -5.93 9.49
CA SER A 88 -7.78 -5.66 8.44
C SER A 88 -6.37 -5.64 9.02
N ARG A 89 -5.42 -6.22 8.30
CA ARG A 89 -3.99 -6.13 8.58
C ARG A 89 -3.26 -5.20 7.60
N ASN A 90 -4.00 -4.26 6.99
CA ASN A 90 -3.44 -3.22 6.14
C ASN A 90 -2.34 -2.43 6.84
N MET A 91 -1.32 -2.04 6.09
CA MET A 91 -0.13 -1.35 6.59
C MET A 91 0.61 -0.72 5.43
N ALA A 92 1.62 0.11 5.71
CA ALA A 92 2.55 0.60 4.72
C ALA A 92 3.98 0.42 5.18
N ALA A 93 4.92 0.37 4.24
CA ALA A 93 6.35 0.25 4.51
C ALA A 93 7.18 0.97 3.43
N ALA A 94 8.37 1.41 3.80
CA ALA A 94 9.40 1.77 2.84
C ALA A 94 10.13 0.50 2.39
N VAL A 95 10.27 0.33 1.07
CA VAL A 95 11.01 -0.75 0.42
C VAL A 95 11.91 -0.13 -0.65
N GLY A 96 13.22 -0.17 -0.47
CA GLY A 96 14.17 0.54 -1.30
C GLY A 96 13.88 2.05 -1.32
N ASN A 97 13.61 2.57 -2.52
CA ASN A 97 13.27 3.97 -2.78
C ASN A 97 11.77 4.18 -3.07
N ALA A 98 10.91 3.29 -2.55
CA ALA A 98 9.46 3.37 -2.74
C ALA A 98 8.66 3.18 -1.45
N LEU A 99 7.50 3.83 -1.41
CA LEU A 99 6.43 3.55 -0.45
C LEU A 99 5.56 2.39 -0.96
N VAL A 100 5.35 1.38 -0.15
CA VAL A 100 4.45 0.25 -0.43
C VAL A 100 3.26 0.32 0.53
N ILE A 101 2.02 0.32 0.01
CA ILE A 101 0.80 0.35 0.82
C ILE A 101 -0.03 -0.91 0.56
N CYS A 102 -0.39 -1.62 1.64
CA CYS A 102 -1.28 -2.77 1.60
C CYS A 102 -2.73 -2.34 1.77
N LEU A 103 -3.50 -2.30 0.68
CA LEU A 103 -4.92 -1.92 0.71
C LEU A 103 -5.85 -3.15 0.78
N PRO A 104 -7.08 -3.00 1.29
CA PRO A 104 -8.09 -4.06 1.25
C PRO A 104 -8.36 -4.59 -0.17
N GLY A 105 -8.85 -5.83 -0.28
CA GLY A 105 -9.16 -6.45 -1.57
C GLY A 105 -10.49 -6.05 -2.23
N LYS A 106 -11.44 -5.49 -1.46
CA LYS A 106 -12.70 -5.00 -2.04
C LYS A 106 -12.43 -3.68 -2.77
N PRO A 107 -12.81 -3.53 -4.07
CA PRO A 107 -12.48 -2.32 -4.84
C PRO A 107 -12.85 -1.00 -4.16
N LYS A 108 -14.06 -0.92 -3.60
CA LYS A 108 -14.52 0.25 -2.84
C LYS A 108 -13.68 0.50 -1.59
N GLY A 109 -13.44 -0.55 -0.79
CA GLY A 109 -12.65 -0.43 0.45
C GLY A 109 -11.19 -0.06 0.19
N ALA A 110 -10.62 -0.47 -0.94
CA ALA A 110 -9.28 -0.08 -1.35
C ALA A 110 -9.18 1.43 -1.64
N VAL A 111 -10.12 1.96 -2.43
CA VAL A 111 -10.18 3.39 -2.77
C VAL A 111 -10.48 4.25 -1.54
N GLU A 112 -11.43 3.82 -0.68
CA GLU A 112 -11.72 4.52 0.58
C GLU A 112 -10.49 4.57 1.49
N CYS A 113 -9.83 3.43 1.71
CA CYS A 113 -8.63 3.37 2.56
C CYS A 113 -7.48 4.22 2.00
N LEU A 114 -7.28 4.22 0.68
CA LEU A 114 -6.29 5.06 0.03
C LEU A 114 -6.59 6.55 0.29
N GLY A 115 -7.85 6.96 0.15
CA GLY A 115 -8.27 8.34 0.40
C GLY A 115 -8.09 8.80 1.85
N PHE A 116 -8.10 7.89 2.82
CA PHE A 116 -7.84 8.25 4.23
C PHE A 116 -6.37 8.62 4.51
N VAL A 117 -5.45 8.23 3.64
CA VAL A 117 -3.99 8.39 3.84
C VAL A 117 -3.30 9.13 2.71
N GLU A 118 -4.01 9.50 1.65
CA GLU A 118 -3.44 10.11 0.43
C GLU A 118 -2.61 11.36 0.73
N GLY A 119 -3.05 12.20 1.67
CA GLY A 119 -2.37 13.46 1.98
C GLY A 119 -0.94 13.29 2.54
N ALA A 120 -0.59 12.12 3.07
CA ALA A 120 0.75 11.82 3.55
C ALA A 120 1.68 11.22 2.47
N ILE A 121 1.11 10.74 1.36
CA ILE A 121 1.83 9.97 0.34
C ILE A 121 2.88 10.80 -0.39
N PRO A 122 2.60 12.02 -0.92
CA PRO A 122 3.58 12.79 -1.68
C PRO A 122 4.87 13.04 -0.90
N HIS A 123 4.73 13.52 0.34
CA HIS A 123 5.88 13.78 1.21
C HIS A 123 6.65 12.49 1.54
N CYS A 124 5.95 11.40 1.88
CA CYS A 124 6.61 10.13 2.18
C CYS A 124 7.39 9.59 0.96
N VAL A 125 6.83 9.70 -0.24
CA VAL A 125 7.50 9.31 -1.48
C VAL A 125 8.78 10.12 -1.71
N GLU A 126 8.75 11.45 -1.51
CA GLU A 126 9.94 12.30 -1.62
C GLU A 126 11.04 11.89 -0.62
N VAL A 127 10.67 11.71 0.65
CA VAL A 127 11.60 11.31 1.72
C VAL A 127 12.23 9.94 1.41
N VAL A 128 11.44 8.96 1.01
CA VAL A 128 11.93 7.60 0.71
C VAL A 128 12.79 7.59 -0.56
N ALA A 129 12.49 8.44 -1.55
CA ALA A 129 13.31 8.62 -2.74
C ALA A 129 14.63 9.40 -2.48
N GLY A 130 14.84 9.91 -1.26
CA GLY A 130 16.02 10.69 -0.90
C GLY A 130 16.03 12.10 -1.50
N VAL A 131 14.86 12.61 -1.90
CA VAL A 131 14.70 14.00 -2.36
C VAL A 131 14.76 14.90 -1.11
N PRO A 132 15.55 15.99 -1.11
CA PRO A 132 15.56 16.93 0.00
C PRO A 132 14.16 17.53 0.21
N THR A 133 13.54 17.21 1.36
CA THR A 133 12.23 17.77 1.74
C THR A 133 12.42 18.89 2.75
N SER A 134 11.74 20.02 2.55
CA SER A 134 11.67 21.08 3.55
C SER A 134 10.63 20.72 4.61
N CYS A 135 11.04 19.94 5.62
CA CYS A 135 10.35 19.90 6.90
C CYS A 135 10.94 20.97 7.82
#